data_AF-A0A7T6APX0-F1
#
_entry.id   AF-A0A7T6APX0-F1
#
_cell.length_a   1.000
_cell.length_b   1.000
_cell.length_c   1.000
_cell.angle_alpha   90.00
_cell.angle_beta   90.00
_cell.angle_gamma   90.00
#
_symmetry.space_group_name_H-M   'P 1'
#
loop_
_entity.id
_entity.type
_entity.pdbx_description
1 polymer ?
#
loop_
_entity_poly.entity_id
_entity_poly.type
_entity_poly.pdbx_seq_one_letter_code
_entity_poly.pdbx_strand_id
1 'polypeptide(L)'
;MIAIRFLILALVCYAAWYLIRGHRKKKQTPSIPDNDPRPQDVLVEDPVCHLLIPKHQALRLRKNGVTYYFCSEECCDQFVEKTTQGES
;
A
#
# COMPACT_ATOMS: atom_id res chain seq x y z
N MET A 1 33.49 33.66 24.82
CA MET A 1 33.24 33.15 23.46
C MET A 1 33.24 31.62 23.31
N ILE A 2 33.81 30.84 24.24
CA ILE A 2 33.75 29.36 24.22
C ILE A 2 32.41 28.84 24.76
N ALA A 3 31.87 29.43 25.84
CA ALA A 3 30.62 28.99 26.48
C ALA A 3 29.39 29.10 25.57
N ILE A 4 29.32 30.15 24.75
CA ILE A 4 28.23 30.34 23.78
C ILE A 4 28.26 29.25 22.70
N ARG A 5 29.46 28.83 22.26
CA ARG A 5 29.61 27.74 21.29
C ARG A 5 29.12 26.41 21.87
N PHE A 6 29.41 26.12 23.13
CA PHE A 6 28.89 24.93 23.81
C PHE A 6 27.36 24.95 23.99
N LEU A 7 26.77 26.11 24.30
CA LEU A 7 25.31 26.25 24.37
C LEU A 7 24.62 26.03 23.02
N ILE A 8 25.17 26.58 21.94
CA ILE A 8 24.65 26.38 20.58
C ILE A 8 24.77 24.89 20.19
N LEU A 9 25.92 24.26 20.44
CA LEU A 9 26.13 22.84 20.15
C LEU A 9 25.17 21.94 20.93
N ALA A 10 24.91 22.23 22.21
CA ALA A 10 23.95 21.49 23.02
C ALA A 10 22.52 21.62 22.48
N LEU A 11 22.11 22.83 22.07
CA LEU A 11 20.78 23.09 21.49
C LEU A 11 20.60 22.38 20.15
N VAL A 12 21.61 22.40 19.28
CA VAL A 12 21.59 21.68 17.99
C VAL A 12 21.56 20.17 18.19
N CYS A 13 22.38 19.63 19.10
CA CYS A 13 22.35 18.19 19.43
C CYS A 13 20.99 17.77 19.99
N TYR A 14 20.40 18.59 20.85
CA TYR A 14 19.07 18.33 21.41
C TYR A 14 17.98 18.35 20.33
N ALA A 15 18.01 19.34 19.43
CA ALA A 15 17.08 19.43 18.32
C ALA A 15 17.22 18.24 17.35
N ALA A 16 18.46 17.86 17.01
CA ALA A 16 18.73 16.69 16.17
C ALA A 16 18.22 15.40 16.84
N TRP A 17 18.48 15.21 18.13
CA TRP A 17 17.97 14.07 18.89
C TRP A 17 16.44 14.03 18.92
N TYR A 18 15.79 15.19 19.13
CA TYR A 18 14.35 15.32 19.14
C TYR A 18 13.73 14.97 17.78
N LEU A 19 14.32 15.45 16.68
CA LEU A 19 13.85 15.16 15.32
C LEU A 19 14.06 13.68 14.94
N ILE A 20 15.21 13.10 15.27
CA ILE A 20 15.49 11.66 15.03
C ILE A 20 14.50 10.79 15.83
N ARG A 21 14.15 11.20 17.06
CA ARG A 21 13.16 10.51 17.89
C ARG A 21 11.72 10.71 17.38
N GLY A 22 11.44 11.83 16.71
CA GLY A 22 10.11 12.18 16.17
C GLY A 22 9.76 11.54 14.82
N HIS A 23 10.74 11.14 14.01
CA HIS A 23 10.54 10.63 12.65
C HIS A 23 10.30 9.11 12.55
N ARG A 24 9.79 8.47 13.60
CA ARG A 24 9.22 7.11 13.56
C ARG A 24 7.68 7.10 13.58
N LYS A 25 7.03 8.11 13.03
CA LYS A 25 5.61 7.97 12.68
C LYS A 25 5.53 7.18 11.37
N LYS A 26 5.31 5.87 11.52
CA LYS A 26 4.99 4.92 10.44
C LYS A 26 4.04 5.59 9.44
N LYS A 27 4.31 5.38 8.15
CA LYS A 27 3.36 5.66 7.07
C LYS A 27 1.99 5.16 7.51
N GLN A 28 1.05 6.09 7.62
CA GLN A 28 -0.33 5.80 7.93
C GLN A 28 -0.90 5.04 6.73
N THR A 29 -0.79 3.71 6.76
CA THR A 29 -1.82 2.88 6.13
C THR A 29 -3.09 3.13 6.94
N PRO A 30 -4.22 3.54 6.32
CA PRO A 30 -5.46 3.78 7.04
C PRO A 30 -5.85 2.48 7.74
N SER A 31 -5.73 2.49 9.07
CA SER A 31 -6.19 1.41 9.92
C SER A 31 -7.67 1.63 10.14
N ILE A 32 -8.50 0.89 9.39
CA ILE A 32 -9.92 0.74 9.71
C ILE A 32 -10.00 0.10 11.12
N PRO A 33 -10.80 0.66 12.05
CA PRO A 33 -10.92 0.10 13.39
C PRO A 33 -11.57 -1.28 13.31
N ASP A 34 -10.77 -2.31 13.61
CA ASP A 34 -11.15 -3.72 13.59
C ASP A 34 -11.98 -4.04 14.84
N ASN A 35 -13.31 -3.93 14.70
CA ASN A 35 -14.31 -4.48 15.62
C ASN A 35 -15.60 -4.78 14.86
N ASP A 36 -15.49 -5.52 13.75
CA ASP A 36 -16.63 -6.01 12.99
C ASP A 36 -16.46 -7.53 12.78
N PRO A 37 -17.41 -8.38 13.20
CA PRO A 37 -17.35 -9.84 12.99
C PRO A 37 -17.55 -10.25 11.52
N ARG A 38 -17.43 -9.32 10.57
CA ARG A 38 -17.56 -9.59 9.14
C ARG A 38 -16.33 -10.33 8.61
N PRO A 39 -16.54 -11.33 7.72
CA PRO A 39 -15.47 -12.16 7.20
C PRO A 39 -14.36 -11.25 6.68
N GLN A 40 -13.12 -11.45 7.15
CA GLN A 40 -11.98 -10.64 6.75
C GLN A 40 -12.03 -10.44 5.24
N ASP A 41 -12.29 -9.20 4.81
CA ASP A 41 -12.39 -8.86 3.41
C ASP A 41 -10.99 -9.03 2.83
N VAL A 42 -10.74 -10.22 2.29
CA VAL A 42 -9.51 -10.53 1.57
C VAL A 42 -9.49 -9.58 0.38
N LEU A 43 -8.74 -8.49 0.52
CA LEU A 43 -8.53 -7.56 -0.57
C LEU A 43 -7.55 -8.21 -1.55
N VAL A 44 -7.97 -8.23 -2.81
CA VAL A 44 -7.17 -8.72 -3.93
C VAL A 44 -6.81 -7.52 -4.80
N GLU A 45 -5.60 -7.54 -5.34
CA GLU A 45 -5.11 -6.50 -6.23
C GLU A 45 -5.45 -6.87 -7.68
N ASP A 46 -6.02 -5.92 -8.42
CA ASP A 46 -6.27 -6.05 -9.86
C ASP A 46 -4.95 -5.90 -10.65
N PRO A 47 -4.59 -6.84 -11.54
CA PRO A 47 -3.33 -6.79 -12.30
C PRO A 47 -3.31 -5.73 -13.42
N VAL A 48 -4.44 -5.09 -13.74
CA VAL A 48 -4.55 -4.05 -14.77
C VAL A 48 -4.44 -2.65 -14.18
N CYS A 49 -5.19 -2.38 -13.11
CA CYS A 49 -5.28 -1.04 -12.51
C CYS A 49 -4.63 -0.94 -11.13
N HIS A 50 -4.14 -2.04 -10.55
CA HIS A 50 -3.55 -2.10 -9.21
C HIS A 50 -4.49 -1.63 -8.09
N LEU A 51 -5.80 -1.66 -8.35
CA LEU A 51 -6.81 -1.29 -7.37
C LEU A 51 -7.02 -2.45 -6.38
N LEU A 52 -6.99 -2.15 -5.08
CA LEU A 52 -7.35 -3.11 -4.05
C LEU A 52 -8.87 -3.16 -3.92
N ILE A 53 -9.44 -4.33 -4.20
CA ILE A 53 -10.88 -4.58 -4.14
C ILE A 53 -11.17 -5.80 -3.27
N PRO A 54 -12.33 -5.85 -2.59
CA PRO A 54 -12.69 -7.01 -1.81
C PRO A 54 -13.00 -8.20 -2.73
N LYS A 55 -12.38 -9.35 -2.45
CA LYS A 55 -12.51 -10.60 -3.24
C LYS A 55 -13.94 -11.07 -3.46
N HIS A 56 -14.85 -10.75 -2.54
CA HIS A 56 -16.27 -11.13 -2.65
C HIS A 56 -17.02 -10.36 -3.75
N GLN A 57 -16.56 -9.16 -4.08
CA GLN A 57 -17.14 -8.29 -5.11
C GLN A 57 -16.34 -8.33 -6.43
N ALA A 58 -15.12 -8.86 -6.39
CA ALA A 58 -14.23 -8.94 -7.55
C ALA A 58 -14.70 -9.96 -8.61
N LEU A 59 -14.53 -9.61 -9.88
CA LEU A 59 -14.71 -10.52 -11.01
C LEU A 59 -13.54 -11.50 -11.07
N ARG A 60 -13.85 -12.79 -11.11
CA ARG A 60 -12.85 -13.87 -11.15
C ARG A 60 -12.71 -14.41 -12.57
N LEU A 61 -11.49 -14.40 -13.10
CA LEU A 61 -11.15 -15.04 -14.38
C LEU A 61 -10.12 -16.12 -14.14
N ARG A 62 -10.34 -17.31 -14.72
CA ARG A 62 -9.35 -18.38 -14.69
C ARG A 62 -8.64 -18.44 -16.04
N LYS A 63 -7.33 -18.16 -16.06
CA LYS A 63 -6.49 -18.25 -17.27
C LYS A 63 -5.20 -19.01 -16.92
N ASN A 64 -4.83 -20.00 -17.75
CA ASN A 64 -3.62 -20.82 -17.57
C ASN A 64 -3.49 -21.48 -16.19
N GLY A 65 -4.62 -21.87 -15.59
CA GLY A 65 -4.66 -22.46 -14.25
C GLY A 65 -4.57 -21.46 -13.09
N VAL A 66 -4.30 -20.18 -13.36
CA VAL A 66 -4.26 -19.09 -12.38
C VAL A 66 -5.62 -18.39 -12.32
N THR A 67 -6.08 -18.02 -11.12
CA THR A 67 -7.31 -17.22 -10.93
C THR A 67 -6.91 -15.77 -10.67
N TYR A 68 -7.29 -14.90 -11.59
CA TYR A 68 -7.12 -13.46 -11.48
C TYR A 68 -8.42 -12.81 -11.02
N TYR A 69 -8.28 -11.69 -10.32
CA TYR A 69 -9.38 -10.91 -9.77
C TYR A 69 -9.35 -9.50 -10.36
N PHE A 70 -10.50 -9.01 -10.81
CA PHE A 70 -10.64 -7.70 -11.48
C PHE A 70 -11.70 -6.85 -10.81
N CYS A 71 -11.51 -5.52 -10.87
CA CYS A 71 -12.45 -4.55 -10.30
C CYS A 71 -13.71 -4.37 -11.13
N SER A 72 -13.60 -4.54 -12.45
CA SER A 72 -14.68 -4.35 -13.41
C SER A 72 -14.47 -5.23 -14.64
N GLU A 73 -15.52 -5.37 -15.45
CA GLU A 73 -15.48 -6.09 -16.72
C GLU A 73 -14.46 -5.46 -17.67
N GLU A 74 -14.34 -4.13 -17.67
CA GLU A 74 -13.35 -3.40 -18.48
C GLU A 74 -11.90 -3.79 -18.17
N CYS A 75 -11.58 -4.07 -16.90
CA CYS A 75 -10.24 -4.55 -16.52
C CYS A 75 -10.04 -6.01 -16.93
N CYS A 76 -11.09 -6.83 -16.85
CA CYS A 76 -11.05 -8.20 -17.34
C CYS A 76 -10.80 -8.24 -18.86
N ASP A 77 -11.50 -7.44 -19.66
CA ASP A 77 -11.35 -7.37 -21.11
C ASP A 77 -9.95 -6.90 -21.51
N GLN A 78 -9.45 -5.83 -20.88
CA GLN A 78 -8.07 -5.36 -21.09
C GLN A 78 -7.04 -6.43 -20.73
N PHE A 79 -7.28 -7.21 -19.68
CA PHE A 79 -6.40 -8.30 -19.31
C PHE A 79 -6.42 -9.42 -20.36
N VAL A 80 -7.59 -9.79 -20.88
CA VAL A 80 -7.72 -10.79 -21.94
C VAL A 80 -7.02 -10.34 -23.22
N GLU A 81 -7.21 -9.08 -23.62
CA GLU A 81 -6.55 -8.50 -24.80
C GLU A 81 -5.02 -8.54 -24.66
N LYS A 82 -4.48 -8.00 -23.55
CA LYS A 82 -3.03 -7.97 -23.28
C LYS A 82 -2.42 -9.37 -23.20
N THR A 83 -3.11 -10.32 -22.57
CA THR A 83 -2.62 -11.69 -22.44
C THR A 83 -2.69 -12.48 -23.74
N THR A 84 -3.48 -12.04 -24.73
CA THR A 84 -3.51 -12.65 -26.07
C THR A 84 -2.34 -12.16 -26.94
N GLN A 85 -1.77 -10.99 -26.66
CA GLN A 85 -0.59 -10.45 -27.35
C GLN A 85 0.76 -10.91 -26.79
N GLY A 86 0.79 -11.57 -25.63
CA GLY A 86 2.03 -12.02 -24.97
C GLY A 86 2.40 -13.49 -25.21
N GLU A 87 1.60 -14.25 -25.97
CA GLU A 87 1.93 -15.62 -26.38
C GLU A 87 2.54 -15.59 -27.80
N SER A 88 3.86 -15.34 -27.87
CA SER A 88 4.71 -15.59 -29.04
C SER A 88 6.11 -15.96 -28.58
#